data_AF-A0A7K2M406-F1
#
_entry.id   AF-A0A7K2M406-F1
#
_cell.length_a   1.000
_cell.length_b   1.000
_cell.length_c   1.000
_cell.angle_alpha   90.00
_cell.angle_beta   90.00
_cell.angle_gamma   90.00
#
_symmetry.space_group_name_H-M   'P 1'
#
loop_
_entity.id
_entity.type
_entity.pdbx_description
1 polymer ?
#
loop_
_entity_poly.entity_id
_entity_poly.type
_entity_poly.pdbx_seq_one_letter_code
_entity_poly.pdbx_strand_id
1 'polypeptide(L)' 'MAAPPPPAYALIATDLDGTLLRGDDTVSERTRAALDRAAAAGARHLV' A
#
# COMPACT_ATOMS: atom_id res chain seq x y z
N MET A 1 -24.86 11.98 3.42
CA MET A 1 -24.06 10.87 3.97
C MET A 1 -22.70 11.44 4.33
N ALA A 2 -22.22 11.28 5.56
CA ALA A 2 -20.93 11.84 5.97
C ALA A 2 -19.78 11.09 5.27
N ALA A 3 -18.70 11.80 4.93
CA ALA A 3 -17.50 11.17 4.37
C ALA A 3 -16.86 10.22 5.39
N PRO A 4 -16.24 9.10 4.95
CA PRO A 4 -15.52 8.23 5.87
C PRO A 4 -14.38 9.00 6.54
N PRO A 5 -14.02 8.64 7.79
CA PRO A 5 -12.90 9.25 8.47
C PRO A 5 -11.61 9.00 7.67
N PRO A 6 -10.63 9.91 7.73
CA PRO A 6 -9.36 9.74 7.03
C PRO A 6 -8.61 8.50 7.55
N PRO A 7 -7.76 7.87 6.73
CA PRO A 7 -6.97 6.74 7.18
C PRO A 7 -5.99 7.17 8.27
N ALA A 8 -5.69 6.27 9.21
CA ALA A 8 -4.73 6.51 10.29
C ALA A 8 -3.34 6.90 9.74
N TYR A 9 -3.00 6.38 8.56
CA TYR A 9 -1.79 6.72 7.82
C TYR A 9 -2.17 7.17 6.41
N ALA A 10 -1.88 8.43 6.10
CA ALA A 10 -2.21 9.02 4.79
C ALA A 10 -1.16 8.72 3.71
N LEU A 11 0.04 8.26 4.09
CA LEU A 11 1.15 7.98 3.20
C LEU A 11 1.89 6.71 3.62
N ILE A 12 2.16 5.85 2.65
CA ILE A 12 3.04 4.70 2.75
C ILE A 12 4.18 4.93 1.77
N ALA A 13 5.42 4.95 2.24
CA ALA A 13 6.61 5.02 1.39
C ALA A 13 7.40 3.74 1.58
N THR A 14 7.64 3.00 0.50
CA THR A 14 8.38 1.73 0.53
C THR A 14 9.52 1.77 -0.45
N ASP A 15 10.68 1.27 -0.02
CA ASP A 15 11.71 0.86 -0.96
C ASP A 15 11.27 -0.38 -1.77
N LEU A 16 12.00 -0.71 -2.83
CA LEU A 16 11.76 -1.87 -3.69
C LEU A 16 12.53 -3.11 -3.21
N ASP A 17 13.84 -3.13 -3.45
CA ASP A 17 14.66 -4.31 -3.31
C ASP A 17 14.81 -4.71 -1.84
N GLY A 18 14.43 -5.94 -1.51
CA GLY A 18 14.44 -6.42 -0.13
C GLY A 18 13.38 -5.78 0.77
N THR A 19 12.50 -4.93 0.24
CA THR A 19 11.37 -4.33 0.96
C THR A 19 10.04 -4.75 0.34
N LEU A 20 9.71 -4.27 -0.86
CA LEU A 20 8.47 -4.58 -1.54
C LEU A 20 8.59 -5.83 -2.43
N LEU A 21 9.75 -5.98 -3.08
CA LEU A 21 10.05 -7.13 -3.93
C LEU A 21 10.50 -8.32 -3.09
N ARG A 22 10.02 -9.50 -3.48
CA ARG A 22 10.52 -10.78 -2.99
C ARG A 22 11.84 -11.11 -3.68
N GLY A 23 12.51 -12.18 -3.24
CA GLY A 23 13.77 -12.61 -3.85
C GLY A 23 13.67 -13.11 -5.29
N ASP A 24 12.47 -13.15 -5.87
CA ASP A 24 12.21 -13.44 -7.29
C ASP A 24 11.79 -12.19 -8.08
N ASP A 25 12.03 -10.99 -7.52
CA ASP A 25 11.69 -9.68 -8.09
C ASP A 25 10.19 -9.46 -8.33
N THR A 26 9.34 -10.23 -7.65
CA THR A 26 7.87 -10.07 -7.71
C THR A 26 7.29 -9.46 -6.44
N VAL A 27 6.13 -8.82 -6.59
CA VAL A 27 5.27 -8.44 -5.47
C VAL A 27 4.20 -9.51 -5.30
N SER A 28 4.05 -10.08 -4.09
CA SER A 28 2.96 -11.05 -3.88
C SER A 28 1.58 -10.44 -4.03
N GLU A 29 0.64 -11.28 -4.44
CA GLU A 29 -0.80 -11.01 -4.40
C GLU A 29 -1.28 -10.46 -3.04
N ARG A 30 -0.83 -11.05 -1.92
CA ARG A 30 -1.19 -10.56 -0.57
C ARG A 30 -0.81 -9.09 -0.36
N THR A 31 0.39 -8.71 -0.79
CA THR A 31 0.90 -7.34 -0.67
C THR A 31 0.17 -6.39 -1.60
N ARG A 32 -0.04 -6.78 -2.87
CA ARG A 32 -0.88 -6.03 -3.81
C ARG A 32 -2.27 -5.74 -3.24
N ALA A 33 -2.96 -6.78 -2.78
CA ALA A 33 -4.29 -6.63 -2.18
C ALA A 33 -4.29 -5.74 -0.93
N ALA A 34 -3.21 -5.71 -0.15
CA ALA A 34 -3.08 -4.82 1.00
C ALA A 34 -2.91 -3.36 0.57
N LEU A 35 -2.07 -3.09 -0.43
CA LEU A 35 -1.87 -1.76 -1.00
C LEU A 35 -3.13 -1.23 -1.68
N ASP A 36 -3.86 -2.10 -2.40
CA ASP A 36 -5.14 -1.76 -3.02
C ASP A 36 -6.17 -1.32 -1.96
N ARG A 37 -6.25 -2.05 -0.83
CA ARG A 37 -7.13 -1.65 0.28
C ARG A 37 -6.70 -0.32 0.91
N ALA A 38 -5.41 -0.10 1.08
CA ALA A 38 -4.90 1.16 1.61
C ALA A 38 -5.23 2.34 0.67
N ALA A 39 -5.03 2.16 -0.64
CA ALA A 39 -5.38 3.14 -1.66
C ALA A 39 -6.89 3.42 -1.70
N ALA A 40 -7.71 2.38 -1.63
CA ALA A 40 -9.18 2.52 -1.57
C ALA A 40 -9.64 3.26 -0.29
N ALA A 41 -8.89 3.16 0.81
CA ALA A 41 -9.13 3.91 2.03
C ALA A 41 -8.58 5.35 1.99
N GLY A 42 -7.96 5.78 0.88
CA GLY A 42 -7.46 7.13 0.66
C GLY A 42 -5.99 7.34 1.04
N ALA A 43 -5.24 6.28 1.37
CA ALA A 43 -3.80 6.39 1.57
C ALA A 43 -3.07 6.46 0.22
N ARG A 44 -2.01 7.26 0.14
CA ARG A 44 -1.11 7.26 -1.01
C ARG A 44 0.02 6.27 -0.78
N HIS A 45 0.38 5.51 -1.82
CA HIS A 45 1.58 4.67 -1.81
C HIS A 45 2.61 5.27 -2.76
N LEU A 46 3.83 5.48 -2.24
CA LEU A 46 5.00 5.92 -2.99
C LEU A 46 6.06 4.83 -2.91
N VAL A 47 6.71 4.63 -4.05
CA VAL A 47 7.88 3.78 -4.22
C VAL A 47 9.02 4.67 -4.65
#